data_AF-A0A7S2D8L3-F1
#
_entry.id   AF-A0A7S2D8L3-F1
#
_cell.length_a   1.000
_cell.length_b   1.000
_cell.length_c   1.000
_cell.angle_alpha   90.00
_cell.angle_beta   90.00
_cell.angle_gamma   90.00
#
_symmetry.space_group_name_H-M   'P 1'
#
loop_
_entity.id
_entity.type
_entity.pdbx_description
1 polymer ?
#
loop_
_entity_poly.entity_id
_entity_poly.type
_entity_poly.pdbx_seq_one_letter_code
_entity_poly.pdbx_strand_id
1 'polypeptide(L)'
;GACLIGGCLDSTNPYYDPLANIYGGYGACKIIYSGCTDSLASNYVPFANKDDGSCFIEGCMDSSALNYDPSATKHLIVACVPKRRGCMDSVSISFSTYFNVHDASACFYPGCVDSTAANYDPSANSIGPCIPFWPGCTDSAASNFLAAYTLADPSSCRYGGCTSNPSAGNYNPSADFDDGTCASRRRMLASSTCLDPQASNYNTTASCSYPIEGCTDSNAINYRSSATVEKSPSDCVVPVHGCTVSTGTLNFNSNAEYDDGSCVLVKEGCTNSTAVNFASGANTDDGSCEYHLLGCTTQGSLNYNSLADADDGSCVYIQSGCTDSSADNYAATANTDDGSCAFPVRGCMFDGATNYDSHATSDDGSCVVASPPPSPPPPGSPPGIPLPSPPPPSPPP
;
A
#
# COMPACT_ATOMS: atom_id res chain seq x y z
N GLY A 1 -48.28 -73.78 22.97
CA GLY A 1 -47.84 -72.38 23.00
C GLY A 1 -46.87 -72.17 21.86
N ALA A 2 -46.98 -71.05 21.13
CA ALA A 2 -46.06 -70.74 20.03
C ALA A 2 -44.64 -70.48 20.57
N CYS A 3 -43.62 -70.91 19.82
CA CYS A 3 -42.22 -70.67 20.16
C CYS A 3 -41.89 -69.17 19.99
N LEU A 4 -41.26 -68.56 20.99
CA LEU A 4 -40.85 -67.17 20.93
C LEU A 4 -39.46 -67.07 20.30
N ILE A 5 -39.34 -66.37 19.19
CA ILE A 5 -38.08 -66.12 18.47
C ILE A 5 -37.76 -64.63 18.62
N GLY A 6 -36.67 -64.35 19.33
CA GLY A 6 -36.18 -62.99 19.57
C GLY A 6 -35.39 -62.45 18.39
N GLY A 7 -35.79 -61.28 17.87
CA GLY A 7 -35.12 -60.62 16.74
C GLY A 7 -35.62 -59.19 16.50
N CYS A 8 -35.02 -58.52 15.51
CA CYS A 8 -35.37 -57.15 15.16
C CYS A 8 -36.64 -57.16 14.30
N LEU A 9 -37.75 -56.63 14.84
CA LEU A 9 -39.06 -56.63 14.17
C LEU A 9 -39.25 -55.46 13.20
N ASP A 10 -38.31 -54.51 13.17
CA ASP A 10 -38.38 -53.34 12.29
C ASP A 10 -37.82 -53.66 10.91
N SER A 11 -38.68 -53.73 9.89
CA SER A 11 -38.32 -54.03 8.51
C SER A 11 -37.40 -52.99 7.84
N THR A 12 -37.23 -51.82 8.45
CA THR A 12 -36.30 -50.79 7.98
C THR A 12 -34.90 -50.93 8.57
N ASN A 13 -34.74 -51.76 9.61
CA ASN A 13 -33.44 -52.05 10.19
C ASN A 13 -32.70 -53.08 9.32
N PRO A 14 -31.41 -52.87 8.96
CA PRO A 14 -30.61 -53.84 8.19
C PRO A 14 -30.49 -55.22 8.83
N TYR A 15 -30.77 -55.33 10.14
CA TYR A 15 -30.78 -56.57 10.91
C TYR A 15 -32.19 -57.09 11.18
N TYR A 16 -33.18 -56.67 10.38
CA TYR A 16 -34.56 -57.19 10.42
C TYR A 16 -34.58 -58.72 10.28
N ASP A 17 -35.31 -59.39 11.17
CA ASP A 17 -35.53 -60.82 11.11
C ASP A 17 -37.03 -61.10 10.85
N PRO A 18 -37.40 -61.56 9.65
CA PRO A 18 -38.79 -61.85 9.31
C PRO A 18 -39.38 -63.03 10.09
N LEU A 19 -38.57 -63.81 10.81
CA LEU A 19 -39.00 -64.94 11.64
C LEU A 19 -39.14 -64.57 13.12
N ALA A 20 -38.68 -63.38 13.52
CA ALA A 20 -38.82 -62.91 14.89
C ALA A 20 -40.27 -62.58 15.21
N ASN A 21 -40.71 -62.92 16.42
CA ASN A 21 -42.06 -62.64 16.91
C ASN A 21 -42.09 -61.96 18.28
N ILE A 22 -40.92 -61.72 18.88
CA ILE A 22 -40.73 -60.84 20.04
C ILE A 22 -39.50 -59.95 19.84
N TYR A 23 -39.58 -58.71 20.34
CA TYR A 23 -38.47 -57.76 20.28
C TYR A 23 -37.42 -58.10 21.35
N GLY A 24 -36.19 -58.37 20.93
CA GLY A 24 -35.05 -58.62 21.83
C GLY A 24 -34.65 -60.09 21.99
N GLY A 25 -33.34 -60.29 22.14
CA GLY A 25 -32.61 -61.56 22.25
C GLY A 25 -31.10 -61.26 22.22
N TYR A 26 -30.24 -62.12 22.77
CA TYR A 26 -28.79 -61.88 22.80
C TYR A 26 -28.25 -61.62 21.39
N GLY A 27 -27.97 -60.34 21.06
CA GLY A 27 -27.41 -59.89 19.77
C GLY A 27 -28.41 -59.48 18.66
N ALA A 28 -29.72 -59.44 18.93
CA ALA A 28 -30.70 -59.55 17.84
C ALA A 28 -31.20 -58.23 17.19
N CYS A 29 -30.80 -57.05 17.66
CA CYS A 29 -31.12 -55.79 16.99
C CYS A 29 -30.00 -54.79 17.31
N LYS A 30 -29.06 -54.62 16.37
CA LYS A 30 -27.98 -53.64 16.54
C LYS A 30 -28.59 -52.25 16.34
N ILE A 31 -28.51 -51.41 17.37
CA ILE A 31 -28.95 -50.02 17.29
C ILE A 31 -28.10 -49.33 16.22
N ILE A 32 -28.74 -48.71 15.23
CA ILE A 32 -28.04 -47.93 14.22
C ILE A 32 -27.70 -46.59 14.83
N TYR A 33 -26.41 -46.34 15.03
CA TYR A 33 -25.91 -45.02 15.38
C TYR A 33 -25.35 -44.42 14.10
N SER A 34 -26.09 -43.47 13.54
CA SER A 34 -25.62 -42.64 12.43
C SER A 34 -24.57 -41.66 12.93
N GLY A 35 -23.53 -41.46 12.14
CA GLY A 35 -22.48 -40.48 12.41
C GLY A 35 -21.22 -40.81 11.63
N CYS A 36 -20.23 -39.93 11.68
CA CYS A 36 -18.97 -40.16 10.97
C CYS A 36 -18.27 -41.44 11.45
N THR A 37 -18.03 -42.37 10.54
CA THR A 37 -17.32 -43.64 10.82
C THR A 37 -15.83 -43.61 10.49
N ASP A 38 -15.32 -42.52 9.89
CA ASP A 38 -13.91 -42.37 9.55
C ASP A 38 -13.09 -41.93 10.77
N SER A 39 -12.13 -42.76 11.20
CA SER A 39 -11.30 -42.49 12.37
C SER A 39 -10.28 -41.36 12.18
N LEU A 40 -10.09 -40.87 10.95
CA LEU A 40 -9.25 -39.70 10.64
C LEU A 40 -10.03 -38.38 10.66
N ALA A 41 -11.37 -38.43 10.70
CA ALA A 41 -12.20 -37.23 10.73
C ALA A 41 -12.19 -36.57 12.12
N SER A 42 -12.22 -35.24 12.15
CA SER A 42 -12.25 -34.47 13.41
C SER A 42 -13.54 -34.66 14.23
N ASN A 43 -14.61 -35.17 13.62
CA ASN A 43 -15.87 -35.50 14.27
C ASN A 43 -16.21 -37.00 14.22
N TYR A 44 -15.19 -37.86 14.17
CA TYR A 44 -15.35 -39.32 14.28
C TYR A 44 -16.21 -39.71 15.49
N VAL A 45 -17.19 -40.60 15.27
CA VAL A 45 -18.07 -41.12 16.31
C VAL A 45 -17.73 -42.60 16.56
N PRO A 46 -17.05 -42.96 17.68
CA PRO A 46 -16.54 -44.32 17.91
C PRO A 46 -17.57 -45.46 17.92
N PHE A 47 -18.83 -45.13 18.19
CA PHE A 47 -19.95 -46.08 18.24
C PHE A 47 -20.87 -45.99 17.01
N ALA A 48 -20.61 -45.06 16.08
CA ALA A 48 -21.34 -45.01 14.83
C ALA A 48 -21.05 -46.26 14.01
N ASN A 49 -22.12 -46.84 13.47
CA ASN A 49 -22.06 -48.06 12.66
C ASN A 49 -22.73 -47.89 11.30
N LYS A 50 -23.13 -46.66 10.98
CA LYS A 50 -23.61 -46.23 9.68
C LYS A 50 -23.09 -44.81 9.44
N ASP A 51 -22.29 -44.65 8.40
CA ASP A 51 -21.87 -43.33 7.96
C ASP A 51 -23.08 -42.56 7.41
N ASP A 52 -23.23 -41.32 7.86
CA ASP A 52 -24.27 -40.39 7.40
C ASP A 52 -23.69 -39.25 6.54
N GLY A 53 -22.40 -39.31 6.20
CA GLY A 53 -21.71 -38.29 5.42
C GLY A 53 -21.36 -37.04 6.23
N SER A 54 -21.52 -37.06 7.56
CA SER A 54 -21.18 -35.92 8.42
C SER A 54 -19.68 -35.73 8.63
N CYS A 55 -18.82 -36.64 8.16
CA CYS A 55 -17.37 -36.59 8.41
C CYS A 55 -16.73 -35.25 8.02
N PHE A 56 -15.99 -34.65 8.97
CA PHE A 56 -15.18 -33.44 8.81
C PHE A 56 -13.72 -33.84 8.61
N ILE A 57 -13.36 -34.04 7.35
CA ILE A 57 -12.00 -34.28 6.88
C ILE A 57 -11.34 -32.91 6.72
N GLU A 58 -10.38 -32.63 7.59
CA GLU A 58 -9.62 -31.38 7.56
C GLU A 58 -8.58 -31.43 6.45
N GLY A 59 -8.56 -30.41 5.60
CA GLY A 59 -7.58 -30.31 4.53
C GLY A 59 -7.69 -29.00 3.79
N CYS A 60 -6.77 -28.78 2.85
CA CYS A 60 -6.80 -27.57 2.04
C CYS A 60 -7.78 -27.74 0.87
N MET A 61 -8.94 -27.10 0.95
CA MET A 61 -9.93 -27.11 -0.15
C MET A 61 -9.63 -26.11 -1.28
N ASP A 62 -8.50 -25.39 -1.23
CA ASP A 62 -8.10 -24.44 -2.27
C ASP A 62 -7.32 -25.16 -3.38
N SER A 63 -7.91 -25.26 -4.57
CA SER A 63 -7.31 -25.92 -5.75
C SER A 63 -6.01 -25.26 -6.24
N SER A 64 -5.78 -24.00 -5.85
CA SER A 64 -4.55 -23.28 -6.15
C SER A 64 -3.39 -23.67 -5.23
N ALA A 65 -3.65 -24.24 -4.04
CA ALA A 65 -2.63 -24.64 -3.09
C ALA A 65 -1.84 -25.89 -3.53
N LEU A 66 -0.64 -26.07 -2.97
CA LEU A 66 0.25 -27.20 -3.27
C LEU A 66 -0.28 -28.52 -2.68
N ASN A 67 -0.86 -28.46 -1.49
CA ASN A 67 -1.45 -29.60 -0.79
C ASN A 67 -2.98 -29.57 -0.82
N TYR A 68 -3.54 -29.14 -1.96
CA TYR A 68 -4.98 -29.23 -2.22
C TYR A 68 -5.47 -30.67 -2.00
N ASP A 69 -6.49 -30.82 -1.17
CA ASP A 69 -7.15 -32.07 -0.88
C ASP A 69 -8.60 -32.04 -1.38
N PRO A 70 -8.92 -32.70 -2.50
CA PRO A 70 -10.27 -32.76 -3.02
C PRO A 70 -11.25 -33.59 -2.16
N SER A 71 -10.74 -34.34 -1.18
CA SER A 71 -11.55 -35.13 -0.24
C SER A 71 -11.86 -34.39 1.07
N ALA A 72 -11.24 -33.22 1.29
CA ALA A 72 -11.49 -32.41 2.46
C ALA A 72 -12.92 -31.85 2.46
N THR A 73 -13.62 -32.04 3.57
CA THR A 73 -14.97 -31.51 3.80
C THR A 73 -14.96 -30.29 4.73
N LYS A 74 -13.79 -29.98 5.33
CA LYS A 74 -13.57 -28.80 6.19
C LYS A 74 -12.26 -28.10 5.81
N HIS A 75 -12.36 -26.84 5.36
CA HIS A 75 -11.21 -26.04 4.93
C HIS A 75 -10.37 -25.60 6.13
N LEU A 76 -9.10 -26.01 6.16
CA LEU A 76 -8.14 -25.62 7.20
C LEU A 76 -7.11 -24.64 6.61
N ILE A 77 -7.35 -23.34 6.75
CA ILE A 77 -6.55 -22.26 6.12
C ILE A 77 -5.05 -22.38 6.45
N VAL A 78 -4.72 -22.68 7.72
CA VAL A 78 -3.33 -22.85 8.18
C VAL A 78 -2.62 -24.09 7.60
N ALA A 79 -3.36 -25.02 7.01
CA ALA A 79 -2.78 -26.17 6.31
C ALA A 79 -2.45 -25.85 4.85
N CYS A 80 -3.06 -24.84 4.22
CA CYS A 80 -2.83 -24.56 2.80
C CYS A 80 -1.43 -24.03 2.55
N VAL A 81 -0.63 -24.81 1.83
CA VAL A 81 0.71 -24.40 1.38
C VAL A 81 0.55 -23.66 0.05
N PRO A 82 0.83 -22.35 -0.01
CA PRO A 82 0.72 -21.59 -1.25
C PRO A 82 1.74 -22.09 -2.28
N LYS A 83 1.35 -22.19 -3.55
CA LYS A 83 2.28 -22.45 -4.65
C LYS A 83 3.11 -21.19 -4.91
N ARG A 84 4.42 -21.30 -4.69
CA ARG A 84 5.41 -20.25 -4.99
C ARG A 84 6.29 -20.75 -6.11
N ARG A 85 6.01 -20.28 -7.32
CA ARG A 85 6.75 -20.64 -8.53
C ARG A 85 8.01 -19.80 -8.64
N GLY A 86 9.12 -20.44 -8.98
CA GLY A 86 10.40 -19.77 -9.24
C GLY A 86 11.50 -20.79 -9.50
N CYS A 87 12.74 -20.32 -9.57
CA CYS A 87 13.85 -21.22 -9.84
C CYS A 87 14.26 -22.01 -8.60
N MET A 88 14.29 -23.34 -8.74
CA MET A 88 14.73 -24.29 -7.71
C MET A 88 16.02 -25.02 -8.10
N ASP A 89 16.66 -24.62 -9.21
CA ASP A 89 17.95 -25.18 -9.64
C ASP A 89 19.09 -24.43 -8.94
N SER A 90 19.89 -25.14 -8.13
CA SER A 90 21.00 -24.57 -7.37
C SER A 90 22.13 -23.97 -8.21
N VAL A 91 22.17 -24.25 -9.51
CA VAL A 91 23.17 -23.69 -10.44
C VAL A 91 22.73 -22.34 -11.01
N SER A 92 21.44 -22.00 -10.92
CA SER A 92 20.91 -20.70 -11.34
C SER A 92 21.17 -19.61 -10.32
N ILE A 93 21.45 -18.39 -10.77
CA ILE A 93 21.58 -17.23 -9.87
C ILE A 93 20.25 -16.78 -9.25
N SER A 94 19.11 -17.14 -9.85
CA SER A 94 17.78 -16.93 -9.26
C SER A 94 17.29 -18.10 -8.41
N PHE A 95 18.18 -19.05 -8.09
CA PHE A 95 17.89 -20.11 -7.14
C PHE A 95 17.42 -19.53 -5.81
N SER A 96 16.26 -19.99 -5.34
CA SER A 96 15.83 -19.71 -3.98
C SER A 96 15.08 -20.90 -3.38
N THR A 97 15.44 -21.25 -2.15
CA THR A 97 14.73 -22.26 -1.36
C THR A 97 13.35 -21.80 -0.90
N TYR A 98 12.97 -20.54 -1.17
CA TYR A 98 11.64 -20.00 -0.89
C TYR A 98 10.54 -20.55 -1.80
N PHE A 99 10.92 -20.93 -3.03
CA PHE A 99 10.01 -21.50 -4.00
C PHE A 99 9.77 -22.99 -3.74
N ASN A 100 8.55 -23.45 -3.97
CA ASN A 100 8.15 -24.85 -3.77
C ASN A 100 7.57 -25.48 -5.05
N VAL A 101 7.60 -24.75 -6.16
CA VAL A 101 7.26 -25.23 -7.51
C VAL A 101 8.32 -24.70 -8.47
N HIS A 102 9.03 -25.60 -9.15
CA HIS A 102 10.07 -25.23 -10.10
C HIS A 102 9.44 -24.63 -11.37
N ASP A 103 9.90 -23.44 -11.74
CA ASP A 103 9.56 -22.78 -13.00
C ASP A 103 10.86 -22.49 -13.78
N ALA A 104 11.09 -23.25 -14.84
CA ALA A 104 12.30 -23.13 -15.65
C ALA A 104 12.43 -21.76 -16.32
N SER A 105 11.31 -21.06 -16.57
CA SER A 105 11.34 -19.70 -17.15
C SER A 105 11.84 -18.64 -16.16
N ALA A 106 11.82 -18.94 -14.86
CA ALA A 106 12.32 -18.06 -13.81
C ALA A 106 13.81 -18.31 -13.47
N CYS A 107 14.45 -19.30 -14.09
CA CYS A 107 15.86 -19.61 -13.87
C CYS A 107 16.76 -18.74 -14.76
N PHE A 108 17.70 -18.03 -14.13
CA PHE A 108 18.76 -17.29 -14.80
C PHE A 108 20.08 -18.05 -14.68
N TYR A 109 20.66 -18.43 -15.81
CA TYR A 109 21.96 -19.07 -15.92
C TYR A 109 22.93 -18.06 -16.53
N PRO A 110 23.92 -17.57 -15.75
CA PRO A 110 24.88 -16.62 -16.24
C PRO A 110 25.85 -17.30 -17.21
N GLY A 111 26.04 -16.69 -18.37
CA GLY A 111 27.03 -17.13 -19.34
C GLY A 111 26.97 -16.25 -20.59
N CYS A 112 27.92 -16.42 -21.50
CA CYS A 112 27.93 -15.59 -22.68
C CYS A 112 26.81 -16.02 -23.64
N VAL A 113 25.79 -15.18 -23.81
CA VAL A 113 24.68 -15.43 -24.74
C VAL A 113 24.98 -15.03 -26.19
N ASP A 114 26.12 -14.38 -26.42
CA ASP A 114 26.57 -13.98 -27.75
C ASP A 114 27.16 -15.18 -28.51
N SER A 115 26.42 -15.70 -29.49
CA SER A 115 26.86 -16.81 -30.35
C SER A 115 28.13 -16.55 -31.15
N THR A 116 28.56 -15.28 -31.23
CA THR A 116 29.80 -14.89 -31.90
C THR A 116 30.98 -14.80 -30.95
N ALA A 117 30.81 -14.95 -29.63
CA ALA A 117 31.89 -14.86 -28.65
C ALA A 117 32.64 -16.19 -28.43
N ALA A 118 33.91 -16.11 -28.04
CA ALA A 118 34.77 -17.28 -27.91
C ALA A 118 34.35 -18.25 -26.79
N ASN A 119 33.60 -17.76 -25.80
CA ASN A 119 33.05 -18.53 -24.68
C ASN A 119 31.51 -18.56 -24.69
N TYR A 120 30.88 -18.49 -25.87
CA TYR A 120 29.43 -18.66 -26.02
C TYR A 120 28.94 -19.91 -25.27
N ASP A 121 27.92 -19.72 -24.42
CA ASP A 121 27.28 -20.78 -23.67
C ASP A 121 25.81 -20.90 -24.13
N PRO A 122 25.44 -21.98 -24.87
CA PRO A 122 24.09 -22.18 -25.35
C PRO A 122 23.06 -22.48 -24.23
N SER A 123 23.52 -22.71 -23.00
CA SER A 123 22.65 -22.89 -21.83
C SER A 123 22.42 -21.60 -21.03
N ALA A 124 23.16 -20.53 -21.36
CA ALA A 124 23.01 -19.23 -20.72
C ALA A 124 21.75 -18.50 -21.21
N ASN A 125 21.03 -17.89 -20.28
CA ASN A 125 19.88 -17.02 -20.57
C ASN A 125 19.95 -15.70 -19.77
N SER A 126 21.10 -15.43 -19.15
CA SER A 126 21.46 -14.19 -18.48
C SER A 126 22.87 -13.79 -18.90
N ILE A 127 23.10 -12.51 -19.22
CA ILE A 127 24.38 -12.00 -19.72
C ILE A 127 25.47 -12.20 -18.66
N GLY A 128 26.36 -13.16 -18.91
CA GLY A 128 27.64 -13.34 -18.23
C GLY A 128 28.80 -12.73 -19.02
N PRO A 129 30.02 -12.73 -18.46
CA PRO A 129 31.19 -12.16 -19.13
C PRO A 129 31.49 -12.91 -20.43
N CYS A 130 31.26 -12.26 -21.56
CA CYS A 130 31.73 -12.73 -22.86
C CYS A 130 33.22 -12.39 -23.01
N ILE A 131 34.03 -13.36 -23.44
CA ILE A 131 35.39 -13.09 -23.95
C ILE A 131 35.19 -12.41 -25.30
N PRO A 132 35.51 -11.10 -25.41
CA PRO A 132 35.28 -10.38 -26.65
C PRO A 132 36.21 -10.90 -27.75
N PHE A 133 35.77 -10.80 -29.00
CA PHE A 133 36.67 -10.79 -30.14
C PHE A 133 37.27 -9.39 -30.26
N TRP A 134 38.59 -9.28 -30.07
CA TRP A 134 39.27 -7.99 -30.09
C TRP A 134 39.86 -7.79 -31.48
N PRO A 135 39.25 -6.96 -32.36
CA PRO A 135 39.86 -6.61 -33.63
C PRO A 135 41.16 -5.85 -33.38
N GLY A 136 42.21 -6.24 -34.07
CA GLY A 136 43.49 -5.55 -34.05
C GLY A 136 44.56 -6.33 -34.78
N CYS A 137 45.81 -5.90 -34.63
CA CYS A 137 46.89 -6.49 -35.37
C CYS A 137 47.32 -7.82 -34.74
N THR A 138 46.99 -8.91 -35.40
CA THR A 138 47.35 -10.29 -35.01
C THR A 138 48.62 -10.79 -35.72
N ASP A 139 49.23 -9.97 -36.58
CA ASP A 139 50.47 -10.30 -37.26
C ASP A 139 51.68 -9.98 -36.38
N SER A 140 52.38 -11.03 -35.93
CA SER A 140 53.60 -10.91 -35.10
C SER A 140 54.74 -10.11 -35.74
N ALA A 141 54.69 -9.86 -37.05
CA ALA A 141 55.68 -9.04 -37.76
C ALA A 141 55.40 -7.53 -37.67
N ALA A 142 54.21 -7.11 -37.25
CA ALA A 142 53.86 -5.70 -37.12
C ALA A 142 54.43 -5.09 -35.82
N SER A 143 54.74 -3.79 -35.86
CA SER A 143 55.26 -3.04 -34.72
C SER A 143 54.24 -2.86 -33.58
N ASN A 144 52.94 -2.90 -33.88
CA ASN A 144 51.85 -2.80 -32.91
C ASN A 144 51.13 -4.14 -32.65
N PHE A 145 51.79 -5.28 -32.93
CA PHE A 145 51.26 -6.60 -32.60
C PHE A 145 50.98 -6.74 -31.10
N LEU A 146 49.78 -7.22 -30.75
CA LEU A 146 49.45 -7.64 -29.39
C LEU A 146 48.76 -9.00 -29.43
N ALA A 147 49.28 -9.96 -28.66
CA ALA A 147 48.69 -11.30 -28.52
C ALA A 147 47.27 -11.29 -27.90
N ALA A 148 46.84 -10.16 -27.35
CA ALA A 148 45.49 -9.96 -26.84
C ALA A 148 44.45 -9.75 -27.95
N TYR A 149 44.84 -9.42 -29.19
CA TYR A 149 43.92 -9.34 -30.32
C TYR A 149 43.60 -10.77 -30.81
N THR A 150 42.31 -11.10 -30.84
CA THR A 150 41.81 -12.43 -31.20
C THR A 150 41.03 -12.43 -32.52
N LEU A 151 40.73 -11.24 -33.05
CA LEU A 151 40.12 -11.05 -34.37
C LEU A 151 41.10 -10.28 -35.26
N ALA A 152 41.50 -10.88 -36.38
CA ALA A 152 42.45 -10.25 -37.29
C ALA A 152 41.82 -9.02 -37.95
N ASP A 153 42.39 -7.85 -37.70
CA ASP A 153 42.13 -6.63 -38.47
C ASP A 153 43.44 -6.21 -39.17
N PRO A 154 43.67 -6.66 -40.42
CA PRO A 154 44.89 -6.35 -41.15
C PRO A 154 45.10 -4.85 -41.38
N SER A 155 44.02 -4.06 -41.39
CA SER A 155 44.09 -2.61 -41.60
C SER A 155 44.64 -1.86 -40.38
N SER A 156 44.66 -2.52 -39.22
CA SER A 156 45.20 -1.97 -37.97
C SER A 156 46.70 -2.21 -37.79
N CYS A 157 47.33 -3.09 -38.58
CA CYS A 157 48.75 -3.41 -38.45
C CYS A 157 49.64 -2.25 -38.93
N ARG A 158 50.71 -1.98 -38.18
CA ARG A 158 51.72 -0.95 -38.47
C ARG A 158 53.06 -1.61 -38.75
N TYR A 159 53.60 -1.44 -39.94
CA TYR A 159 54.87 -2.01 -40.36
C TYR A 159 55.92 -0.91 -40.55
N GLY A 160 56.99 -0.97 -39.75
CA GLY A 160 58.18 -0.14 -39.94
C GLY A 160 59.04 -0.69 -41.07
N GLY A 161 59.66 0.21 -41.84
CA GLY A 161 60.66 -0.16 -42.84
C GLY A 161 61.30 1.05 -43.49
N CYS A 162 62.36 0.84 -44.26
CA CYS A 162 63.06 1.94 -44.93
C CYS A 162 62.18 2.56 -46.04
N THR A 163 61.60 3.73 -45.80
CA THR A 163 60.78 4.46 -46.80
C THR A 163 61.48 5.71 -47.34
N SER A 164 62.58 6.17 -46.72
CA SER A 164 63.23 7.43 -47.09
C SER A 164 64.35 7.32 -48.14
N ASN A 165 64.82 6.11 -48.45
CA ASN A 165 65.95 5.91 -49.37
C ASN A 165 65.69 4.79 -50.41
N PRO A 166 65.27 5.13 -51.64
CA PRO A 166 65.03 4.17 -52.72
C PRO A 166 66.26 3.36 -53.17
N SER A 167 67.47 3.80 -52.82
CA SER A 167 68.72 3.11 -53.17
C SER A 167 69.20 2.15 -52.08
N ALA A 168 68.50 2.06 -50.94
CA ALA A 168 68.83 1.12 -49.88
C ALA A 168 68.42 -0.30 -50.28
N GLY A 169 69.24 -1.30 -49.92
CA GLY A 169 68.96 -2.70 -50.23
C GLY A 169 67.72 -3.26 -49.52
N ASN A 170 67.25 -2.60 -48.45
CA ASN A 170 66.05 -2.91 -47.69
C ASN A 170 64.95 -1.85 -47.85
N TYR A 171 64.98 -1.05 -48.92
CA TYR A 171 63.92 -0.08 -49.22
C TYR A 171 62.57 -0.80 -49.36
N ASN A 172 61.58 -0.36 -48.57
CA ASN A 172 60.22 -0.88 -48.58
C ASN A 172 59.23 0.29 -48.68
N PRO A 173 58.74 0.64 -49.89
CA PRO A 173 57.77 1.71 -50.06
C PRO A 173 56.37 1.38 -49.52
N SER A 174 56.12 0.12 -49.16
CA SER A 174 54.85 -0.35 -48.60
C SER A 174 54.82 -0.32 -47.07
N ALA A 175 55.89 0.11 -46.40
CA ALA A 175 55.91 0.31 -44.96
C ALA A 175 55.12 1.57 -44.55
N ASP A 176 54.49 1.53 -43.38
CA ASP A 176 53.64 2.61 -42.87
C ASP A 176 54.43 3.81 -42.36
N PHE A 177 55.68 3.60 -41.94
CA PHE A 177 56.59 4.64 -41.48
C PHE A 177 58.05 4.26 -41.70
N ASP A 178 58.93 5.28 -41.80
CA ASP A 178 60.37 5.07 -41.81
C ASP A 178 60.87 4.68 -40.43
N ASP A 179 61.42 3.48 -40.29
CA ASP A 179 61.99 2.99 -39.02
C ASP A 179 63.47 3.35 -38.85
N GLY A 180 64.06 4.08 -39.82
CA GLY A 180 65.46 4.49 -39.78
C GLY A 180 66.44 3.35 -40.08
N THR A 181 65.95 2.16 -40.47
CA THR A 181 66.80 1.01 -40.77
C THR A 181 67.39 1.03 -42.18
N CYS A 182 67.20 2.11 -42.95
CA CYS A 182 67.74 2.25 -44.30
C CYS A 182 69.23 1.89 -44.36
N ALA A 183 69.54 0.75 -44.97
CA ALA A 183 70.87 0.20 -45.02
C ALA A 183 71.73 1.02 -45.99
N SER A 184 72.32 2.12 -45.51
CA SER A 184 73.47 2.73 -46.17
C SER A 184 74.72 1.92 -45.81
N ARG A 185 75.67 1.80 -46.75
CA ARG A 185 76.78 0.82 -46.74
C ARG A 185 77.79 0.91 -45.58
N ARG A 186 77.50 1.55 -44.44
CA ARG A 186 78.30 1.46 -43.20
C ARG A 186 77.41 1.49 -41.96
N ARG A 187 77.34 0.33 -41.30
CA ARG A 187 76.97 0.08 -39.89
C ARG A 187 75.59 0.63 -39.48
N MET A 188 74.62 -0.28 -39.35
CA MET A 188 73.37 -0.06 -38.62
C MET A 188 73.69 0.57 -37.25
N LEU A 189 73.54 1.88 -37.13
CA LEU A 189 73.24 2.48 -35.84
C LEU A 189 71.77 2.15 -35.62
N ALA A 190 71.52 1.00 -34.99
CA ALA A 190 70.21 0.70 -34.42
C ALA A 190 69.97 1.72 -33.30
N SER A 191 69.61 2.94 -33.70
CA SER A 191 68.93 3.84 -32.80
C SER A 191 67.58 3.18 -32.59
N SER A 192 67.40 2.56 -31.42
CA SER A 192 66.14 1.99 -30.94
C SER A 192 65.11 3.10 -30.67
N THR A 193 65.04 4.08 -31.56
CA THR A 193 64.16 5.22 -31.47
C THR A 193 62.84 4.87 -32.11
N CYS A 194 61.75 5.02 -31.37
CA CYS A 194 60.43 4.90 -31.96
C CYS A 194 60.18 6.08 -32.91
N LEU A 195 60.08 5.78 -34.22
CA LEU A 195 59.83 6.77 -35.27
C LEU A 195 58.40 6.72 -35.82
N ASP A 196 57.55 5.86 -35.27
CA ASP A 196 56.13 5.83 -35.62
C ASP A 196 55.40 7.03 -34.96
N PRO A 197 54.86 7.99 -35.73
CA PRO A 197 54.13 9.12 -35.17
C PRO A 197 52.82 8.75 -34.45
N GLN A 198 52.32 7.51 -34.63
CA GLN A 198 51.13 6.98 -33.96
C GLN A 198 51.45 6.27 -32.64
N ALA A 199 52.74 6.10 -32.29
CA ALA A 199 53.14 5.55 -31.00
C ALA A 199 53.04 6.63 -29.90
N SER A 200 52.61 6.22 -28.71
CA SER A 200 52.50 7.10 -27.53
C SER A 200 53.87 7.63 -27.06
N ASN A 201 54.96 6.96 -27.42
CA ASN A 201 56.34 7.34 -27.11
C ASN A 201 57.16 7.70 -28.35
N TYR A 202 56.53 8.36 -29.33
CA TYR A 202 57.21 8.88 -30.52
C TYR A 202 58.47 9.69 -30.17
N ASN A 203 59.54 9.46 -30.92
CA ASN A 203 60.85 10.11 -30.76
C ASN A 203 61.51 9.85 -29.39
N THR A 204 61.38 8.62 -28.89
CA THR A 204 62.08 8.15 -27.68
C THR A 204 63.00 6.98 -28.01
N THR A 205 64.10 6.80 -27.29
CA THR A 205 65.09 5.72 -27.49
C THR A 205 64.62 4.33 -27.00
N ALA A 206 63.30 4.12 -26.93
CA ALA A 206 62.67 2.86 -26.56
C ALA A 206 61.85 2.28 -27.74
N SER A 207 61.53 0.99 -27.66
CA SER A 207 60.58 0.35 -28.58
C SER A 207 59.25 1.11 -28.61
N CYS A 208 58.60 1.16 -29.77
CA CYS A 208 57.30 1.81 -29.89
C CYS A 208 56.25 1.16 -28.97
N SER A 209 55.56 1.99 -28.21
CA SER A 209 54.40 1.65 -27.40
C SER A 209 53.18 2.30 -28.03
N TYR A 210 52.16 1.50 -28.27
CA TYR A 210 50.96 1.92 -28.95
C TYR A 210 49.80 2.03 -27.97
N PRO A 211 48.93 3.04 -28.15
CA PRO A 211 47.73 3.12 -27.34
C PRO A 211 46.82 1.93 -27.67
N ILE A 212 46.31 1.30 -26.61
CA ILE A 212 45.35 0.22 -26.71
C ILE A 212 43.97 0.83 -26.55
N GLU A 213 43.22 0.94 -27.65
CA GLU A 213 41.84 1.41 -27.61
C GLU A 213 40.91 0.38 -26.98
N GLY A 214 39.93 0.86 -26.22
CA GLY A 214 38.83 0.09 -25.66
C GLY A 214 38.14 0.88 -24.57
N CYS A 215 37.03 0.34 -24.06
CA CYS A 215 36.34 0.96 -22.94
C CYS A 215 37.21 0.94 -21.66
N THR A 216 37.47 2.10 -21.06
CA THR A 216 38.25 2.22 -19.80
C THR A 216 37.36 2.35 -18.56
N ASP A 217 36.05 2.50 -18.73
CA ASP A 217 35.08 2.48 -17.62
C ASP A 217 34.94 1.06 -17.03
N SER A 218 35.41 0.89 -15.79
CA SER A 218 35.35 -0.39 -15.06
C SER A 218 33.92 -0.88 -14.78
N ASN A 219 32.91 -0.04 -14.95
CA ASN A 219 31.50 -0.40 -14.78
C ASN A 219 30.83 -0.83 -16.09
N ALA A 220 31.49 -0.71 -17.23
CA ALA A 220 30.96 -1.16 -18.51
C ALA A 220 31.11 -2.67 -18.71
N ILE A 221 30.15 -3.30 -19.39
CA ILE A 221 30.17 -4.72 -19.75
C ILE A 221 31.39 -5.04 -20.63
N ASN A 222 31.76 -4.13 -21.53
CA ASN A 222 32.91 -4.27 -22.43
C ASN A 222 34.18 -3.57 -21.91
N TYR A 223 34.30 -3.37 -20.58
CA TYR A 223 35.50 -2.84 -19.96
C TYR A 223 36.77 -3.63 -20.37
N ARG A 224 37.80 -2.90 -20.79
CA ARG A 224 39.12 -3.43 -21.10
C ARG A 224 40.13 -2.97 -20.05
N SER A 225 40.53 -3.89 -19.16
CA SER A 225 41.61 -3.63 -18.19
C SER A 225 42.98 -3.34 -18.82
N SER A 226 43.18 -3.71 -20.09
CA SER A 226 44.38 -3.39 -20.88
C SER A 226 44.26 -2.14 -21.74
N ALA A 227 43.11 -1.45 -21.77
CA ALA A 227 42.95 -0.24 -22.57
C ALA A 227 43.75 0.88 -21.92
N THR A 228 44.51 1.58 -22.73
CA THR A 228 45.27 2.76 -22.30
C THR A 228 44.60 4.05 -22.75
N VAL A 229 43.65 3.97 -23.68
CA VAL A 229 42.85 5.09 -24.18
C VAL A 229 41.41 4.65 -24.46
N GLU A 230 40.47 5.56 -24.21
CA GLU A 230 39.06 5.39 -24.57
C GLU A 230 38.88 5.45 -26.09
N LYS A 231 38.08 4.53 -26.64
CA LYS A 231 37.73 4.54 -28.07
C LYS A 231 36.79 5.73 -28.37
N SER A 232 36.94 6.35 -29.54
CA SER A 232 36.11 7.49 -29.96
C SER A 232 35.40 7.22 -31.31
N PRO A 233 34.06 7.30 -31.37
CA PRO A 233 33.14 7.55 -30.26
C PRO A 233 33.17 6.42 -29.21
N SER A 234 32.87 6.76 -27.96
CA SER A 234 32.84 5.79 -26.85
C SER A 234 31.93 4.62 -27.21
N ASP A 235 32.49 3.41 -27.18
CA ASP A 235 31.74 2.16 -27.35
C ASP A 235 31.47 1.46 -26.01
N CYS A 236 31.78 2.09 -24.88
CA CYS A 236 31.42 1.60 -23.55
C CYS A 236 29.91 1.27 -23.46
N VAL A 237 29.61 0.03 -23.11
CA VAL A 237 28.26 -0.47 -22.84
C VAL A 237 28.09 -0.51 -21.33
N VAL A 238 27.55 0.57 -20.77
CA VAL A 238 27.28 0.64 -19.33
C VAL A 238 25.90 0.02 -19.06
N PRO A 239 25.79 -1.01 -18.22
CA PRO A 239 24.52 -1.64 -17.90
C PRO A 239 23.63 -0.65 -17.15
N VAL A 240 22.35 -0.57 -17.53
CA VAL A 240 21.38 0.25 -16.80
C VAL A 240 20.89 -0.54 -15.59
N HIS A 241 21.20 -0.04 -14.40
CA HIS A 241 20.73 -0.58 -13.14
C HIS A 241 19.41 0.08 -12.70
N GLY A 242 18.51 -0.70 -12.12
CA GLY A 242 17.27 -0.22 -11.52
C GLY A 242 16.27 -1.34 -11.28
N CYS A 243 15.12 -1.03 -10.67
CA CYS A 243 14.10 -2.04 -10.41
C CYS A 243 13.57 -2.67 -11.70
N THR A 244 13.75 -3.98 -11.86
CA THR A 244 13.33 -4.73 -13.06
C THR A 244 11.94 -5.37 -12.94
N VAL A 245 11.33 -5.31 -11.76
CA VAL A 245 10.03 -5.94 -11.48
C VAL A 245 8.89 -4.97 -11.84
N SER A 246 8.19 -5.25 -12.95
CA SER A 246 7.12 -4.37 -13.48
C SER A 246 5.79 -4.45 -12.74
N THR A 247 5.56 -5.50 -11.95
CA THR A 247 4.32 -5.73 -11.23
C THR A 247 4.53 -5.62 -9.72
N GLY A 248 3.64 -4.88 -9.04
CA GLY A 248 3.69 -4.74 -7.59
C GLY A 248 4.89 -3.94 -7.06
N THR A 249 5.51 -3.08 -7.89
CA THR A 249 6.52 -2.11 -7.47
C THR A 249 6.17 -0.71 -7.94
N LEU A 250 6.63 0.31 -7.20
CA LEU A 250 6.35 1.72 -7.49
C LEU A 250 7.40 2.39 -8.38
N ASN A 251 8.57 1.78 -8.53
CA ASN A 251 9.74 2.39 -9.19
C ASN A 251 10.35 1.51 -10.28
N PHE A 252 9.53 0.70 -10.95
CA PHE A 252 9.94 -0.07 -12.12
C PHE A 252 10.63 0.82 -13.17
N ASN A 253 11.81 0.40 -13.61
CA ASN A 253 12.56 1.04 -14.69
C ASN A 253 12.55 0.14 -15.93
N SER A 254 11.81 0.53 -16.96
CA SER A 254 11.69 -0.24 -18.21
C SER A 254 13.00 -0.34 -19.01
N ASN A 255 13.98 0.51 -18.70
CA ASN A 255 15.29 0.49 -19.34
C ASN A 255 16.33 -0.25 -18.51
N ALA A 256 16.01 -0.69 -17.28
CA ALA A 256 16.95 -1.44 -16.45
C ALA A 256 17.15 -2.85 -16.99
N GLU A 257 18.40 -3.22 -17.19
CA GLU A 257 18.83 -4.56 -17.58
C GLU A 257 19.16 -5.41 -16.34
N TYR A 258 19.48 -4.77 -15.21
CA TYR A 258 19.91 -5.41 -13.98
C TYR A 258 19.19 -4.83 -12.76
N ASP A 259 18.66 -5.71 -11.90
CA ASP A 259 18.10 -5.31 -10.62
C ASP A 259 19.22 -4.90 -9.65
N ASP A 260 19.09 -3.70 -9.10
CA ASP A 260 20.03 -3.13 -8.13
C ASP A 260 19.51 -3.20 -6.68
N GLY A 261 18.40 -3.91 -6.47
CA GLY A 261 17.73 -4.00 -5.17
C GLY A 261 16.98 -2.72 -4.78
N SER A 262 16.83 -1.75 -5.68
CA SER A 262 16.08 -0.51 -5.41
C SER A 262 14.56 -0.71 -5.43
N CYS A 263 14.04 -1.89 -5.79
CA CYS A 263 12.61 -2.13 -5.92
C CYS A 263 11.82 -1.78 -4.64
N VAL A 264 10.89 -0.83 -4.77
CA VAL A 264 9.94 -0.44 -3.75
C VAL A 264 8.66 -1.23 -3.99
N LEU A 265 8.47 -2.29 -3.21
CA LEU A 265 7.27 -3.10 -3.27
C LEU A 265 6.03 -2.29 -2.85
N VAL A 266 4.94 -2.51 -3.56
CA VAL A 266 3.62 -2.00 -3.18
C VAL A 266 3.17 -2.71 -1.89
N LYS A 267 2.83 -1.90 -0.89
CA LYS A 267 2.25 -2.30 0.39
C LYS A 267 0.92 -1.60 0.50
N GLU A 268 -0.12 -2.33 0.17
CA GLU A 268 -1.50 -1.87 0.22
C GLU A 268 -1.97 -1.70 1.67
N GLY A 269 -2.77 -0.66 1.89
CA GLY A 269 -3.46 -0.39 3.14
C GLY A 269 -3.80 1.09 3.29
N CYS A 270 -4.61 1.45 4.28
CA CYS A 270 -4.96 2.84 4.48
C CYS A 270 -3.72 3.70 4.79
N THR A 271 -3.42 4.67 3.92
CA THR A 271 -2.25 5.57 4.07
C THR A 271 -2.57 6.85 4.82
N ASN A 272 -3.85 7.12 5.13
CA ASN A 272 -4.24 8.32 5.86
C ASN A 272 -4.06 8.14 7.38
N SER A 273 -3.15 8.91 7.98
CA SER A 273 -2.88 8.89 9.42
C SER A 273 -4.05 9.28 10.34
N THR A 274 -5.11 9.88 9.79
CA THR A 274 -6.32 10.22 10.56
C THR A 274 -7.39 9.13 10.53
N ALA A 275 -7.20 8.07 9.74
CA ALA A 275 -8.10 6.93 9.68
C ALA A 275 -7.87 6.00 10.88
N VAL A 276 -8.92 5.31 11.30
CA VAL A 276 -8.91 4.38 12.44
C VAL A 276 -8.06 3.15 12.13
N ASN A 277 -8.02 2.73 10.87
CA ASN A 277 -7.25 1.60 10.37
C ASN A 277 -5.98 2.03 9.60
N PHE A 278 -5.39 3.18 9.93
CA PHE A 278 -4.12 3.63 9.34
C PHE A 278 -3.04 2.55 9.42
N ALA A 279 -2.45 2.22 8.28
CA ALA A 279 -1.38 1.26 8.15
C ALA A 279 -0.05 2.00 7.92
N SER A 280 0.75 2.18 8.97
CA SER A 280 2.03 2.92 8.89
C SER A 280 3.07 2.28 7.94
N GLY A 281 2.88 1.02 7.57
CA GLY A 281 3.71 0.31 6.61
C GLY A 281 3.19 0.36 5.18
N ALA A 282 1.99 0.90 4.95
CA ALA A 282 1.42 1.03 3.62
C ALA A 282 2.06 2.20 2.86
N ASN A 283 2.29 2.00 1.57
CA ASN A 283 2.78 3.03 0.65
C ASN A 283 1.84 3.25 -0.55
N THR A 284 0.75 2.48 -0.62
CA THR A 284 -0.32 2.61 -1.59
C THR A 284 -1.64 2.49 -0.84
N ASP A 285 -2.56 3.43 -1.10
CA ASP A 285 -3.92 3.40 -0.52
C ASP A 285 -4.80 2.43 -1.30
N ASP A 286 -5.32 1.42 -0.60
CA ASP A 286 -6.22 0.41 -1.16
C ASP A 286 -7.70 0.81 -1.03
N GLY A 287 -7.98 2.01 -0.51
CA GLY A 287 -9.34 2.51 -0.28
C GLY A 287 -10.03 1.86 0.93
N SER A 288 -9.29 1.12 1.76
CA SER A 288 -9.83 0.53 2.98
C SER A 288 -10.02 1.53 4.12
N CYS A 289 -9.59 2.78 4.00
CA CYS A 289 -9.62 3.76 5.08
C CYS A 289 -11.00 3.91 5.75
N GLU A 290 -11.03 3.63 7.06
CA GLU A 290 -12.19 3.80 7.93
C GLU A 290 -11.99 5.06 8.78
N TYR A 291 -13.02 5.89 8.90
CA TYR A 291 -12.98 7.11 9.68
C TYR A 291 -14.03 7.06 10.78
N HIS A 292 -13.72 7.72 11.91
CA HIS A 292 -14.71 7.94 12.96
C HIS A 292 -15.93 8.66 12.40
N LEU A 293 -17.11 8.14 12.75
CA LEU A 293 -18.37 8.82 12.53
C LEU A 293 -18.55 9.82 13.67
N LEU A 294 -18.28 11.08 13.36
CA LEU A 294 -18.37 12.19 14.29
C LEU A 294 -19.82 12.56 14.63
N GLY A 295 -20.08 12.85 15.90
CA GLY A 295 -21.35 13.41 16.37
C GLY A 295 -21.50 13.31 17.88
N CYS A 296 -22.55 13.91 18.44
CA CYS A 296 -22.76 13.88 19.89
C CYS A 296 -22.98 12.45 20.40
N THR A 297 -22.07 11.96 21.26
CA THR A 297 -22.13 10.60 21.85
C THR A 297 -22.77 10.58 23.24
N THR A 298 -23.11 11.74 23.80
CA THR A 298 -23.71 11.81 25.15
C THR A 298 -25.20 11.50 25.11
N GLN A 299 -25.56 10.30 25.59
CA GLN A 299 -26.95 9.88 25.75
C GLN A 299 -27.73 10.88 26.62
N GLY A 300 -28.91 11.30 26.13
CA GLY A 300 -29.74 12.33 26.78
C GLY A 300 -29.49 13.76 26.30
N SER A 301 -28.55 13.99 25.39
CA SER A 301 -28.44 15.26 24.67
C SER A 301 -29.49 15.35 23.56
N LEU A 302 -29.94 16.56 23.22
CA LEU A 302 -31.00 16.77 22.21
C LEU A 302 -30.60 16.30 20.81
N ASN A 303 -29.31 16.32 20.48
CA ASN A 303 -28.76 15.90 19.20
C ASN A 303 -27.89 14.64 19.31
N TYR A 304 -28.16 13.78 20.31
CA TYR A 304 -27.46 12.51 20.45
C TYR A 304 -27.56 11.67 19.17
N ASN A 305 -26.41 11.23 18.66
CA ASN A 305 -26.30 10.35 17.50
C ASN A 305 -25.80 8.97 17.95
N SER A 306 -26.70 7.98 17.95
CA SER A 306 -26.36 6.62 18.37
C SER A 306 -25.42 5.86 17.43
N LEU A 307 -25.16 6.39 16.24
CA LEU A 307 -24.21 5.81 15.29
C LEU A 307 -22.81 6.44 15.42
N ALA A 308 -22.70 7.61 16.05
CA ALA A 308 -21.42 8.28 16.23
C ALA A 308 -20.53 7.48 17.19
N ASP A 309 -19.28 7.26 16.80
CA ASP A 309 -18.28 6.53 17.60
C ASP A 309 -17.26 7.47 18.26
N ALA A 310 -17.26 8.75 17.89
CA ALA A 310 -16.44 9.79 18.51
C ALA A 310 -17.21 11.12 18.63
N ASP A 311 -17.05 11.79 19.78
CA ASP A 311 -17.68 13.09 20.06
C ASP A 311 -16.96 14.21 19.31
N ASP A 312 -17.72 15.03 18.60
CA ASP A 312 -17.23 16.22 17.90
C ASP A 312 -17.48 17.52 18.67
N GLY A 313 -18.02 17.42 19.89
CA GLY A 313 -18.34 18.57 20.73
C GLY A 313 -19.63 19.29 20.30
N SER A 314 -20.41 18.71 19.38
CA SER A 314 -21.70 19.28 18.96
C SER A 314 -22.82 19.09 20.00
N CYS A 315 -22.59 18.38 21.11
CA CYS A 315 -23.64 18.03 22.07
C CYS A 315 -24.41 19.26 22.60
N VAL A 316 -25.73 19.21 22.44
CA VAL A 316 -26.69 20.16 22.99
C VAL A 316 -27.31 19.54 24.23
N TYR A 317 -26.78 19.93 25.40
CA TYR A 317 -27.28 19.46 26.68
C TYR A 317 -28.65 20.02 27.02
N ILE A 318 -29.51 19.20 27.62
CA ILE A 318 -30.81 19.63 28.11
C ILE A 318 -30.61 20.65 29.24
N GLN A 319 -31.19 21.84 29.04
CA GLN A 319 -31.30 22.91 30.02
C GLN A 319 -32.78 23.07 30.33
N SER A 320 -33.19 22.55 31.48
CA SER A 320 -34.57 22.57 31.94
C SER A 320 -34.95 23.94 32.52
N GLY A 321 -36.17 24.40 32.22
CA GLY A 321 -36.77 25.60 32.79
C GLY A 321 -37.92 26.09 31.90
N CYS A 322 -38.65 27.13 32.33
CA CYS A 322 -39.73 27.66 31.52
C CYS A 322 -39.21 28.27 30.21
N THR A 323 -39.65 27.75 29.06
CA THR A 323 -39.24 28.23 27.74
C THR A 323 -40.18 29.30 27.16
N ASP A 324 -41.30 29.59 27.81
CA ASP A 324 -42.27 30.59 27.35
C ASP A 324 -41.88 31.99 27.83
N SER A 325 -41.54 32.88 26.89
CA SER A 325 -41.16 34.28 27.18
C SER A 325 -42.24 35.13 27.85
N SER A 326 -43.48 34.65 27.91
CA SER A 326 -44.61 35.32 28.56
C SER A 326 -44.83 34.92 30.03
N ALA A 327 -44.09 33.94 30.53
CA ALA A 327 -44.13 33.53 31.94
C ALA A 327 -43.19 34.36 32.81
N ASP A 328 -43.55 34.57 34.08
CA ASP A 328 -42.78 35.37 35.05
C ASP A 328 -41.41 34.72 35.39
N ASN A 329 -41.31 33.40 35.26
CA ASN A 329 -40.09 32.63 35.48
C ASN A 329 -39.44 32.12 34.18
N TYR A 330 -39.66 32.80 33.05
CA TYR A 330 -38.99 32.50 31.79
C TYR A 330 -37.47 32.41 31.95
N ALA A 331 -36.88 31.32 31.46
CA ALA A 331 -35.45 31.07 31.46
C ALA A 331 -34.91 31.09 30.02
N ALA A 332 -34.23 32.17 29.62
CA ALA A 332 -33.70 32.31 28.27
C ALA A 332 -32.65 31.26 27.86
N THR A 333 -32.02 30.61 28.85
CA THR A 333 -31.07 29.53 28.63
C THR A 333 -31.72 28.15 28.59
N ALA A 334 -33.00 28.04 28.96
CA ALA A 334 -33.72 26.77 28.89
C ALA A 334 -34.01 26.43 27.43
N ASN A 335 -33.73 25.18 27.07
CA ASN A 335 -34.05 24.62 25.76
C ASN A 335 -35.07 23.48 25.84
N THR A 336 -35.53 23.16 27.04
CA THR A 336 -36.51 22.12 27.32
C THR A 336 -37.44 22.62 28.42
N ASP A 337 -38.73 22.74 28.11
CA ASP A 337 -39.74 23.13 29.10
C ASP A 337 -39.90 22.01 30.15
N ASP A 338 -39.76 22.38 31.43
CA ASP A 338 -39.95 21.47 32.55
C ASP A 338 -41.34 21.58 33.19
N GLY A 339 -42.23 22.39 32.59
CA GLY A 339 -43.57 22.63 33.10
C GLY A 339 -43.63 23.53 34.32
N SER A 340 -42.51 24.19 34.69
CA SER A 340 -42.46 25.13 35.80
C SER A 340 -43.04 26.51 35.47
N CYS A 341 -43.47 26.77 34.23
CA CYS A 341 -43.96 28.08 33.79
C CYS A 341 -45.06 28.63 34.71
N ALA A 342 -44.76 29.76 35.35
CA ALA A 342 -45.65 30.53 36.19
C ALA A 342 -46.13 31.74 35.40
N PHE A 343 -47.41 31.74 35.03
CA PHE A 343 -48.02 32.83 34.30
C PHE A 343 -48.65 33.84 35.25
N PRO A 344 -48.60 35.14 34.93
CA PRO A 344 -49.24 36.14 35.75
C PRO A 344 -50.76 35.93 35.79
N VAL A 345 -51.32 35.89 36.99
CA VAL A 345 -52.76 35.86 37.21
C VAL A 345 -53.28 37.27 36.99
N ARG A 346 -54.04 37.45 35.90
CA ARG A 346 -54.62 38.73 35.52
C ARG A 346 -55.87 39.02 36.35
N GLY A 347 -55.91 40.17 37.00
CA GLY A 347 -57.06 40.64 37.77
C GLY A 347 -56.77 41.97 38.47
N CYS A 348 -57.78 42.56 39.10
CA CYS A 348 -57.60 43.85 39.76
C CYS A 348 -56.77 43.72 41.05
N MET A 349 -55.64 44.42 41.12
CA MET A 349 -54.74 44.42 42.29
C MET A 349 -55.02 45.54 43.30
N PHE A 350 -55.97 46.44 43.02
CA PHE A 350 -56.29 47.57 43.90
C PHE A 350 -57.24 47.14 45.03
N ASP A 351 -56.78 47.17 46.28
CA ASP A 351 -57.52 46.72 47.48
C ASP A 351 -58.83 47.49 47.75
N GLY A 352 -58.96 48.71 47.21
CA GLY A 352 -60.18 49.53 47.29
C GLY A 352 -61.18 49.31 46.14
N ALA A 353 -60.91 48.42 45.19
CA ALA A 353 -61.83 48.11 44.10
C ALA A 353 -62.87 47.07 44.53
N THR A 354 -64.09 47.17 43.98
CA THR A 354 -65.17 46.19 44.25
C THR A 354 -64.89 44.80 43.68
N ASN A 355 -63.97 44.68 42.72
CA ASN A 355 -63.55 43.43 42.09
C ASN A 355 -62.06 43.13 42.35
N TYR A 356 -61.50 43.59 43.47
CA TYR A 356 -60.16 43.22 43.91
C TYR A 356 -60.01 41.69 43.94
N ASP A 357 -58.94 41.18 43.32
CA ASP A 357 -58.55 39.78 43.37
C ASP A 357 -57.22 39.64 44.10
N SER A 358 -57.26 39.03 45.29
CA SER A 358 -56.06 38.79 46.11
C SER A 358 -55.08 37.79 45.51
N HIS A 359 -55.47 37.05 44.48
CA HIS A 359 -54.61 36.12 43.75
C HIS A 359 -54.05 36.73 42.46
N ALA A 360 -54.47 37.93 42.07
CA ALA A 360 -53.91 38.61 40.91
C ALA A 360 -52.46 38.97 41.16
N THR A 361 -51.58 38.56 40.25
CA THR A 361 -50.15 38.92 40.25
C THR A 361 -49.81 39.96 39.19
N SER A 362 -50.76 40.27 38.29
CA SER A 362 -50.65 41.35 37.32
C SER A 362 -52.00 42.06 37.15
N ASP A 363 -52.00 43.39 37.26
CA ASP A 363 -53.18 44.21 37.00
C ASP A 363 -53.59 44.12 35.52
N ASP A 364 -54.85 43.84 35.26
CA ASP A 364 -55.44 43.77 33.92
C ASP A 364 -56.30 44.99 33.58
N GLY A 365 -56.36 45.98 34.47
CA GLY A 365 -57.14 47.19 34.30
C GLY A 365 -58.64 46.99 34.50
N SER A 366 -59.07 45.82 35.02
CA SER A 366 -60.47 45.55 35.30
C SER A 366 -61.00 46.25 36.56
N CYS A 367 -60.15 46.98 37.32
CA CYS A 367 -60.53 47.57 38.61
C CYS A 367 -61.74 48.52 38.52
N VAL A 368 -62.77 48.21 39.32
CA VAL A 368 -63.98 49.02 39.48
C VAL A 368 -63.92 49.71 40.84
N VAL A 369 -63.61 51.00 40.85
CA VAL A 369 -63.68 51.82 42.06
C VAL A 369 -65.09 52.38 42.20
N ALA A 370 -65.71 52.18 43.38
CA ALA A 370 -67.00 52.78 43.67
C ALA A 370 -66.85 54.31 43.60
N SER A 371 -67.61 54.94 42.72
CA SER A 371 -67.66 56.40 42.54
C SER A 371 -67.73 57.11 43.91
N PRO A 372 -67.02 58.23 44.13
CA PRO A 372 -66.97 58.88 45.43
C PRO A 372 -68.39 59.28 45.91
N PRO A 373 -68.65 59.26 47.23
CA PRO A 373 -69.99 59.43 47.77
C PRO A 373 -70.58 60.81 47.44
N PRO A 374 -71.92 60.93 47.29
CA PRO A 374 -72.57 62.16 46.86
C PRO A 374 -72.37 63.30 47.88
N SER A 375 -72.18 64.50 47.33
CA SER A 375 -71.91 65.75 48.04
C SER A 375 -72.93 66.06 49.15
N PRO A 376 -72.51 66.56 50.32
CA PRO A 376 -73.42 66.89 51.41
C PRO A 376 -74.28 68.15 51.10
N PRO A 377 -75.50 68.26 51.70
CA PRO A 377 -76.44 69.35 51.44
C PRO A 377 -75.99 70.69 52.05
N PRO A 378 -76.51 71.83 51.56
CA PRO A 378 -75.92 73.14 51.77
C PRO A 378 -76.11 73.67 53.21
N PRO A 379 -75.15 74.42 53.78
CA PRO A 379 -75.26 74.99 55.12
C PRO A 379 -76.28 76.14 55.20
N GLY A 380 -76.99 76.22 56.33
CA GLY A 380 -77.88 77.33 56.69
C GLY A 380 -77.17 78.66 56.88
N SER A 381 -77.89 79.74 56.60
CA SER A 381 -77.44 81.13 56.56
C SER A 381 -76.96 81.67 57.92
N PRO A 382 -75.78 82.33 57.99
CA PRO A 382 -75.37 83.15 59.14
C PRO A 382 -75.78 84.63 58.97
N PRO A 383 -76.02 85.37 60.07
CA PRO A 383 -76.27 86.81 60.04
C PRO A 383 -74.97 87.59 59.78
N GLY A 384 -75.11 88.73 59.09
CA GLY A 384 -74.01 89.45 58.44
C GLY A 384 -73.15 90.36 59.31
N ILE A 385 -72.43 91.26 58.60
CA ILE A 385 -71.62 92.45 58.97
C ILE A 385 -70.21 92.34 58.30
N PRO A 386 -69.54 93.42 57.84
CA PRO A 386 -69.93 94.60 57.06
C PRO A 386 -69.05 94.77 55.78
N LEU A 387 -69.36 95.74 54.91
CA LEU A 387 -68.53 96.11 53.75
C LEU A 387 -67.14 96.66 54.14
N PRO A 388 -66.11 96.40 53.30
CA PRO A 388 -65.12 97.44 52.99
C PRO A 388 -64.91 97.68 51.47
N SER A 389 -64.32 98.84 51.23
CA SER A 389 -64.36 99.76 50.09
C SER A 389 -63.65 99.34 48.78
N PRO A 390 -64.00 99.93 47.61
CA PRO A 390 -63.35 99.72 46.31
C PRO A 390 -62.08 100.57 46.20
N PRO A 391 -61.02 100.18 45.46
CA PRO A 391 -60.86 100.59 44.04
C PRO A 391 -59.83 99.68 43.27
N PRO A 392 -59.20 100.06 42.13
CA PRO A 392 -59.45 101.07 41.09
C PRO A 392 -59.61 100.44 39.67
N PRO A 393 -59.97 101.23 38.65
CA PRO A 393 -60.28 100.73 37.31
C PRO A 393 -59.03 100.34 36.50
N SER A 394 -59.26 99.43 35.55
CA SER A 394 -58.50 99.22 34.31
C SER A 394 -58.20 100.54 33.61
N PRO A 395 -57.21 100.64 32.68
CA PRO A 395 -57.58 100.82 31.26
C PRO A 395 -56.41 100.44 30.27
N PRO A 396 -56.45 100.82 28.97
CA PRO A 396 -56.40 99.90 27.83
C PRO A 396 -55.30 100.40 26.82
N PRO A 397 -55.24 100.03 25.53
CA PRO A 397 -56.22 100.42 24.49
C PRO A 397 -56.86 99.23 23.75
#